data_AF-A0A7V9LDX7-F1
#
_entry.id   AF-A0A7V9LDX7-F1
#
_cell.length_a   1.000
_cell.length_b   1.000
_cell.length_c   1.000
_cell.angle_alpha   90.00
_cell.angle_beta   90.00
_cell.angle_gamma   90.00
#
_symmetry.space_group_name_H-M   'P 1'
#
loop_
_entity.id
_entity.type
_entity.pdbx_description
1 polymer ?
#
loop_
_entity_poly.entity_id
_entity_poly.type
_entity_poly.pdbx_seq_one_letter_code
_entity_poly.pdbx_strand_id
1 'polypeptide(L)'
;MSNRVALEAAMQQAFDFDDLEVYADHLQAEGDPRGELVSLDLQPQPTDRAWWIHRRKAAEAWLGSAHPFAKLVQHGFIHELRDGATPRALLDGPLGDVVRGYTTWGHARVLDSIRQLAARPRPWLVRLAIAYWSKRRLSNADRDALIAATPNLEELVLVGDPLFAAFPHSNVRKLVIEDRTLPQVAGFRGLPTRRAVDGMGLHPDVAVTVVQVPTGRAGPLLTRDMFSELQAAVQATPDVRSLAAHAARFPEPMPALLARYAASGLLELEGPVVRVAQVNQRNGPWLGLGPPARSFVVEGGGQRVAIRAARNHIELLTARRDQYHVTEAARDAIAAYARQVYATSLRTLIGTALATAMWNLLELRGMTGDDLGNVTGWAEIEQLATLLVNASSATVTWD
;
A
#
# COMPACT_ATOMS: atom_id res chain seq x y z
N MET A 1 21.00 18.48 27.78
CA MET A 1 20.02 17.91 26.84
C MET A 1 19.83 18.95 25.75
N SER A 2 20.05 18.63 24.46
CA SER A 2 19.87 19.64 23.40
C SER A 2 18.40 20.05 23.31
N ASN A 3 18.14 21.27 22.84
CA ASN A 3 16.77 21.77 22.64
C ASN A 3 15.96 20.81 21.75
N ARG A 4 16.61 20.26 20.72
CA ARG A 4 16.08 19.20 19.87
C ARG A 4 15.51 18.01 20.63
N VAL A 5 16.26 17.43 21.57
CA VAL A 5 15.80 16.23 22.29
C VAL A 5 14.55 16.53 23.12
N ALA A 6 14.44 17.75 23.67
CA ALA A 6 13.24 18.17 24.38
C ALA A 6 12.04 18.34 23.43
N LEU A 7 12.23 18.97 22.27
CA LEU A 7 11.19 19.11 21.24
C LEU A 7 10.75 17.75 20.68
N GLU A 8 11.70 16.87 20.37
CA GLU A 8 11.40 15.52 19.89
C GLU A 8 10.63 14.72 20.95
N ALA A 9 11.00 14.84 22.23
CA ALA A 9 10.26 14.19 23.32
C ALA A 9 8.84 14.76 23.50
N ALA A 10 8.65 16.07 23.34
CA ALA A 10 7.32 16.70 23.39
C ALA A 10 6.44 16.20 22.22
N MET A 11 6.97 16.23 21.00
CA MET A 11 6.25 15.74 19.81
C MET A 11 5.95 14.23 19.83
N GLN A 12 6.77 13.44 20.54
CA GLN A 12 6.49 12.02 20.77
C GLN A 12 5.34 11.79 21.76
N GLN A 13 5.11 12.72 22.69
CA GLN A 13 3.97 12.65 23.61
C GLN A 13 2.68 13.14 22.95
N ALA A 14 2.77 14.19 22.14
CA ALA A 14 1.66 14.73 21.37
C ALA A 14 2.17 15.27 20.04
N PHE A 15 1.70 14.69 18.94
CA PHE A 15 2.05 15.18 17.59
C PHE A 15 1.21 16.42 17.27
N ASP A 16 1.67 17.57 17.73
CA ASP A 16 1.02 18.87 17.56
C ASP A 16 1.68 19.72 16.46
N PHE A 17 0.88 20.53 15.78
CA PHE A 17 1.35 21.34 14.66
C PHE A 17 2.06 22.62 15.09
N ASP A 18 1.75 23.17 16.26
CA ASP A 18 2.42 24.37 16.77
C ASP A 18 3.84 23.98 17.22
N ASP A 19 3.99 22.82 17.87
CA ASP A 19 5.30 22.24 18.20
C ASP A 19 6.11 21.87 16.94
N LEU A 20 5.45 21.41 15.87
CA LEU A 20 6.11 21.13 14.59
C LEU A 20 6.69 22.39 13.94
N GLU A 21 6.06 23.55 14.09
CA GLU A 21 6.57 24.82 13.57
C GLU A 21 7.88 25.19 14.27
N VAL A 22 7.90 25.12 15.60
CA VAL A 22 9.11 25.35 16.41
C VAL A 22 10.21 24.32 16.07
N TYR A 23 9.82 23.06 15.88
CA TYR A 23 10.74 22.00 15.48
C TYR A 23 11.32 22.24 14.08
N ALA A 24 10.52 22.73 13.13
CA ALA A 24 10.98 23.08 11.79
C ALA A 24 12.07 24.16 11.83
N ASP A 25 11.82 25.26 12.55
CA ASP A 25 12.79 26.35 12.75
C ASP A 25 14.08 25.84 13.37
N HIS A 26 13.96 24.94 14.36
CA HIS A 26 15.11 24.35 15.00
C HIS A 26 15.95 23.49 14.05
N LEU A 27 15.31 22.65 13.24
CA LEU A 27 15.99 21.84 12.22
C LEU A 27 16.69 22.71 11.18
N GLN A 28 16.04 23.79 10.72
CA GLN A 28 16.66 24.73 9.78
C GLN A 28 17.89 25.42 10.39
N ALA A 29 17.82 25.82 11.67
CA ALA A 29 18.95 26.42 12.39
C ALA A 29 20.13 25.44 12.54
N GLU A 30 19.87 24.13 12.61
CA GLU A 30 20.90 23.07 12.60
C GLU A 30 21.40 22.71 11.19
N GLY A 31 20.81 23.28 10.13
CA GLY A 31 21.11 22.94 8.74
C GLY A 31 20.54 21.59 8.29
N ASP A 32 19.57 21.03 9.03
CA ASP A 32 18.88 19.80 8.65
C ASP A 32 17.82 20.11 7.57
N PRO A 33 17.93 19.52 6.35
CA PRO A 33 17.03 19.81 5.23
C PRO A 33 15.57 19.42 5.49
N ARG A 34 15.29 18.62 6.54
CA ARG A 34 13.92 18.33 6.97
C ARG A 34 13.18 19.57 7.45
N GLY A 35 13.86 20.56 8.02
CA GLY A 35 13.22 21.77 8.55
C GLY A 35 12.44 22.51 7.47
N GLU A 36 13.03 22.69 6.28
CA GLU A 36 12.37 23.31 5.13
C GLU A 36 11.13 22.51 4.68
N LEU A 37 11.25 21.18 4.64
CA LEU A 37 10.11 20.31 4.29
C LEU A 37 8.97 20.42 5.29
N VAL A 38 9.27 20.51 6.58
CA VAL A 38 8.24 20.67 7.61
C VAL A 38 7.53 22.01 7.41
N SER A 39 8.26 23.11 7.25
CA SER A 39 7.68 24.44 7.01
C SER A 39 6.80 24.48 5.76
N LEU A 40 7.25 23.89 4.65
CA LEU A 40 6.46 23.81 3.41
C LEU A 40 5.21 22.94 3.56
N ASP A 41 5.28 21.86 4.35
CA ASP A 41 4.17 20.96 4.58
C ASP A 41 3.13 21.51 5.56
N LEU A 42 3.52 22.40 6.48
CA LEU A 42 2.61 23.09 7.40
C LEU A 42 1.68 24.09 6.68
N GLN A 43 2.11 24.60 5.53
CA GLN A 43 1.35 25.56 4.71
C GLN A 43 1.26 25.08 3.25
N PRO A 44 0.57 23.97 2.97
CA PRO A 44 0.58 23.37 1.64
C PRO A 44 -0.15 24.26 0.63
N GLN A 45 0.48 24.51 -0.52
CA GLN A 45 -0.11 25.28 -1.63
C GLN A 45 -0.29 24.40 -2.88
N PRO A 46 -1.27 23.49 -2.90
CA PRO A 46 -1.39 22.45 -3.95
C PRO A 46 -1.65 23.00 -5.36
N THR A 47 -2.14 24.23 -5.48
CA THR A 47 -2.37 24.95 -6.75
C THR A 47 -1.15 25.73 -7.22
N ASP A 48 -0.16 25.98 -6.36
CA ASP A 48 1.04 26.73 -6.71
C ASP A 48 2.15 25.81 -7.22
N ARG A 49 2.58 26.05 -8.47
CA ARG A 49 3.69 25.33 -9.09
C ARG A 49 5.03 25.63 -8.42
N ALA A 50 5.25 26.84 -7.92
CA ALA A 50 6.50 27.22 -7.27
C ALA A 50 6.70 26.43 -5.97
N TRP A 51 5.65 26.34 -5.15
CA TRP A 51 5.62 25.46 -3.97
C TRP A 51 6.01 24.01 -4.31
N TRP A 52 5.43 23.41 -5.36
CA TRP A 52 5.78 22.03 -5.77
C TRP A 52 7.25 21.85 -6.12
N ILE A 53 7.82 22.81 -6.87
CA ILE A 53 9.24 22.79 -7.23
C ILE A 53 10.10 22.92 -5.97
N HIS A 54 9.71 23.81 -5.06
CA HIS A 54 10.47 24.04 -3.83
C HIS A 54 10.46 22.81 -2.93
N ARG A 55 9.27 22.25 -2.67
CA ARG A 55 9.10 21.04 -1.88
C ARG A 55 9.90 19.87 -2.44
N ARG A 56 9.87 19.68 -3.76
CA ARG A 56 10.65 18.61 -4.41
C ARG A 56 12.14 18.76 -4.18
N LYS A 57 12.68 19.97 -4.33
CA LYS A 57 14.10 20.26 -4.06
C LYS A 57 14.47 19.99 -2.60
N ALA A 58 13.64 20.42 -1.66
CA ALA A 58 13.86 20.16 -0.24
C ALA A 58 13.81 18.64 0.07
N ALA A 59 12.89 17.90 -0.56
CA ALA A 59 12.80 16.45 -0.44
C ALA A 59 14.01 15.74 -1.03
N GLU A 60 14.50 16.19 -2.18
CA GLU A 60 15.71 15.66 -2.81
C GLU A 60 16.95 15.91 -1.96
N ALA A 61 17.09 17.12 -1.41
CA ALA A 61 18.19 17.47 -0.52
C ALA A 61 18.22 16.59 0.75
N TRP A 62 17.06 16.28 1.31
CA TRP A 62 16.97 15.41 2.48
C TRP A 62 17.14 13.92 2.16
N LEU A 63 16.40 13.40 1.18
CA LEU A 63 16.29 11.97 0.93
C LEU A 63 17.41 11.42 0.05
N GLY A 64 18.09 12.28 -0.73
CA GLY A 64 19.09 11.84 -1.71
C GLY A 64 18.54 10.78 -2.66
N SER A 65 19.18 9.61 -2.71
CA SER A 65 18.75 8.50 -3.56
C SER A 65 17.37 7.92 -3.19
N ALA A 66 16.86 8.20 -1.99
CA ALA A 66 15.51 7.84 -1.56
C ALA A 66 14.42 8.82 -2.01
N HIS A 67 14.75 9.89 -2.74
CA HIS A 67 13.80 10.89 -3.25
C HIS A 67 12.57 10.32 -3.99
N PRO A 68 12.62 9.19 -4.73
CA PRO A 68 11.41 8.58 -5.30
C PRO A 68 10.31 8.23 -4.26
N PHE A 69 10.66 8.18 -2.98
CA PHE A 69 9.74 7.95 -1.86
C PHE A 69 9.29 9.23 -1.15
N ALA A 70 9.65 10.42 -1.66
CA ALA A 70 9.25 11.73 -1.14
C ALA A 70 7.74 11.91 -1.01
N LYS A 71 6.95 11.15 -1.79
CA LYS A 71 5.49 11.11 -1.67
C LYS A 71 4.98 10.57 -0.33
N LEU A 72 5.76 9.75 0.36
CA LEU A 72 5.43 9.16 1.67
C LEU A 72 5.84 10.08 2.83
N VAL A 73 6.59 11.14 2.53
CA VAL A 73 7.08 12.11 3.51
C VAL A 73 6.02 13.17 3.75
N GLN A 74 5.62 13.38 5.00
CA GLN A 74 4.83 14.53 5.41
C GLN A 74 5.43 15.12 6.67
N HIS A 75 5.58 16.44 6.72
CA HIS A 75 6.11 17.18 7.88
C HIS A 75 7.48 16.64 8.34
N GLY A 76 8.35 16.23 7.41
CA GLY A 76 9.66 15.67 7.74
C GLY A 76 9.67 14.24 8.29
N PHE A 77 8.54 13.53 8.26
CA PHE A 77 8.40 12.14 8.70
C PHE A 77 7.91 11.22 7.59
N ILE A 78 8.30 9.94 7.64
CA ILE A 78 7.75 8.92 6.75
C ILE A 78 6.53 8.31 7.44
N HIS A 79 5.34 8.65 6.97
CA HIS A 79 4.12 8.28 7.68
C HIS A 79 3.77 6.79 7.58
N GLU A 80 4.14 6.13 6.48
CA GLU A 80 3.85 4.72 6.29
C GLU A 80 4.86 4.07 5.34
N LEU A 81 5.63 3.11 5.84
CA LEU A 81 6.42 2.19 5.03
C LEU A 81 5.69 0.84 4.89
N ARG A 82 5.94 0.17 3.77
CA ARG A 82 5.22 -1.07 3.42
C ARG A 82 6.18 -2.12 2.92
N ASP A 83 6.23 -3.21 3.66
CA ASP A 83 7.07 -4.33 3.34
C ASP A 83 6.78 -4.87 1.93
N GLY A 84 7.73 -4.71 1.01
CA GLY A 84 7.62 -5.21 -0.37
C GLY A 84 7.09 -4.21 -1.38
N ALA A 85 6.55 -3.08 -0.92
CA ALA A 85 6.32 -1.92 -1.76
C ALA A 85 7.44 -0.88 -1.61
N THR A 86 8.14 -0.87 -0.47
CA THR A 86 9.26 0.04 -0.20
C THR A 86 10.58 -0.74 -0.06
N PRO A 87 11.72 -0.21 -0.56
CA PRO A 87 13.02 -0.82 -0.38
C PRO A 87 13.37 -0.98 1.10
N ARG A 88 13.92 -2.15 1.45
CA ARG A 88 14.35 -2.45 2.83
C ARG A 88 15.38 -1.45 3.36
N ALA A 89 16.26 -0.97 2.50
CA ALA A 89 17.28 0.01 2.84
C ALA A 89 16.73 1.32 3.45
N LEU A 90 15.47 1.69 3.18
CA LEU A 90 14.85 2.85 3.82
C LEU A 90 14.65 2.63 5.33
N LEU A 91 14.22 1.42 5.71
CA LEU A 91 14.02 1.06 7.10
C LEU A 91 15.35 0.80 7.82
N ASP A 92 16.33 0.23 7.13
CA ASP A 92 17.65 -0.07 7.69
C ASP A 92 18.55 1.16 7.84
N GLY A 93 18.33 2.17 6.99
CA GLY A 93 19.07 3.42 6.97
C GLY A 93 18.59 4.46 8.00
N PRO A 94 19.17 5.68 7.97
CA PRO A 94 18.80 6.77 8.87
C PRO A 94 17.33 7.20 8.76
N LEU A 95 16.72 7.03 7.58
CA LEU A 95 15.31 7.34 7.37
C LEU A 95 14.38 6.43 8.18
N GLY A 96 14.83 5.23 8.55
CA GLY A 96 14.09 4.31 9.39
C GLY A 96 13.82 4.84 10.79
N ASP A 97 14.63 5.80 11.25
CA ASP A 97 14.48 6.39 12.58
C ASP A 97 13.27 7.33 12.63
N VAL A 98 12.87 7.95 11.51
CA VAL A 98 11.74 8.90 11.40
C VAL A 98 10.45 8.28 10.83
N VAL A 99 10.36 6.96 10.81
CA VAL A 99 9.18 6.23 10.33
C VAL A 99 8.11 6.23 11.42
N ARG A 100 6.90 6.69 11.07
CA ARG A 100 5.75 6.73 11.99
C ARG A 100 4.83 5.53 11.87
N GLY A 101 4.76 4.91 10.70
CA GLY A 101 3.92 3.75 10.43
C GLY A 101 4.65 2.68 9.63
N TYR A 102 4.43 1.42 9.98
CA TYR A 102 4.95 0.29 9.22
C TYR A 102 3.88 -0.79 9.03
N THR A 103 3.72 -1.26 7.79
CA THR A 103 2.85 -2.38 7.46
C THR A 103 3.65 -3.53 6.83
N THR A 104 3.48 -4.74 7.36
CA THR A 104 4.00 -5.98 6.77
C THR A 104 2.90 -7.03 6.63
N TRP A 105 3.04 -7.92 5.64
CA TRP A 105 2.08 -8.99 5.40
C TRP A 105 2.70 -10.25 4.79
N GLY A 106 2.04 -11.38 4.97
CA GLY A 106 2.39 -12.66 4.35
C GLY A 106 2.62 -13.79 5.35
N HIS A 107 3.60 -14.64 5.04
CA HIS A 107 3.98 -15.82 5.82
C HIS A 107 5.35 -15.59 6.48
N ALA A 108 6.38 -16.35 6.09
CA ALA A 108 7.73 -16.29 6.68
C ALA A 108 8.33 -14.87 6.69
N ARG A 109 8.09 -14.12 5.60
CA ARG A 109 8.56 -12.74 5.43
C ARG A 109 8.20 -11.81 6.59
N VAL A 110 7.01 -11.95 7.19
CA VAL A 110 6.56 -11.10 8.31
C VAL A 110 7.51 -11.24 9.50
N LEU A 111 8.02 -12.45 9.75
CA LEU A 111 8.94 -12.70 10.86
C LEU A 111 10.28 -11.98 10.63
N ASP A 112 10.78 -11.98 9.39
CA ASP A 112 12.01 -11.29 9.04
C ASP A 112 11.86 -9.77 9.13
N SER A 113 10.72 -9.24 8.67
CA SER A 113 10.41 -7.82 8.77
C SER A 113 10.25 -7.34 10.21
N ILE A 114 9.70 -8.17 11.09
CA ILE A 114 9.64 -7.85 12.53
C ILE A 114 11.03 -7.83 13.15
N ARG A 115 11.89 -8.82 12.84
CA ARG A 115 13.28 -8.82 13.33
C ARG A 115 14.06 -7.61 12.83
N GLN A 116 13.85 -7.23 11.56
CA GLN A 116 14.44 -6.04 10.97
C GLN A 116 13.97 -4.76 11.67
N LEU A 117 12.67 -4.66 11.97
CA LEU A 117 12.12 -3.53 12.71
C LEU A 117 12.71 -3.45 14.12
N ALA A 118 12.84 -4.60 14.79
CA ALA A 118 13.38 -4.75 16.13
C ALA A 118 14.91 -4.55 16.24
N ALA A 119 15.63 -4.57 15.12
CA ALA A 119 17.10 -4.48 15.11
C ALA A 119 17.64 -3.09 15.52
N ARG A 120 16.80 -2.05 15.52
CA ARG A 120 17.18 -0.67 15.83
C ARG A 120 16.03 0.04 16.57
N PRO A 121 16.31 0.99 17.47
CA PRO A 121 15.28 1.85 18.04
C PRO A 121 14.50 2.62 16.95
N ARG A 122 13.18 2.68 17.10
CA ARG A 122 12.20 3.33 16.23
C ARG A 122 11.36 4.31 17.06
N PRO A 123 11.97 5.42 17.54
CA PRO A 123 11.31 6.31 18.48
C PRO A 123 10.07 7.01 17.90
N TRP A 124 9.97 7.12 16.58
CA TRP A 124 8.84 7.77 15.93
C TRP A 124 7.73 6.80 15.51
N LEU A 125 7.93 5.48 15.63
CA LEU A 125 6.96 4.50 15.17
C LEU A 125 5.76 4.41 16.13
N VAL A 126 4.66 5.06 15.73
CA VAL A 126 3.41 5.09 16.50
C VAL A 126 2.40 4.03 16.05
N ARG A 127 2.59 3.46 14.84
CA ARG A 127 1.68 2.48 14.27
C ARG A 127 2.40 1.29 13.64
N LEU A 128 1.94 0.08 13.97
CA LEU A 128 2.40 -1.17 13.37
C LEU A 128 1.20 -2.01 12.91
N ALA A 129 1.17 -2.35 11.62
CA ALA A 129 0.15 -3.23 11.06
C ALA A 129 0.76 -4.50 10.49
N ILE A 130 0.19 -5.64 10.89
CA ILE A 130 0.69 -6.96 10.56
C ILE A 130 -0.47 -7.81 10.07
N ALA A 131 -0.37 -8.28 8.82
CA ALA A 131 -1.28 -9.28 8.27
C ALA A 131 -0.55 -10.61 8.05
N TYR A 132 -0.80 -11.59 8.92
CA TYR A 132 0.02 -12.80 9.03
C TYR A 132 -0.81 -14.06 8.78
N TRP A 133 -0.41 -14.96 7.88
CA TRP A 133 -1.20 -16.15 7.55
C TRP A 133 -0.42 -17.44 7.71
N SER A 134 0.30 -17.60 8.82
CA SER A 134 1.04 -18.83 9.11
C SER A 134 0.81 -19.31 10.54
N LYS A 135 0.97 -20.63 10.73
CA LYS A 135 0.86 -21.27 12.04
C LYS A 135 2.07 -21.01 12.95
N ARG A 136 3.17 -20.47 12.40
CA ARG A 136 4.40 -20.22 13.16
C ARG A 136 4.20 -19.00 14.06
N ARG A 137 4.62 -19.08 15.33
CA ARG A 137 4.58 -17.93 16.23
C ARG A 137 5.92 -17.19 16.23
N LEU A 138 5.87 -15.90 16.51
CA LEU A 138 7.07 -15.13 16.82
C LEU A 138 7.62 -15.60 18.18
N SER A 139 8.94 -15.67 18.32
CA SER A 139 9.57 -16.02 19.59
C SER A 139 9.35 -14.90 20.62
N ASN A 140 9.38 -15.21 21.92
CA ASN A 140 9.29 -14.18 22.96
C ASN A 140 10.45 -13.19 22.87
N ALA A 141 11.66 -13.66 22.53
CA ALA A 141 12.83 -12.79 22.36
C ALA A 141 12.65 -11.78 21.21
N ASP A 142 12.19 -12.23 20.05
CA ASP A 142 11.90 -11.35 18.90
C ASP A 142 10.78 -10.35 19.24
N ARG A 143 9.74 -10.78 19.98
CA ARG A 143 8.66 -9.92 20.47
C ARG A 143 9.19 -8.85 21.43
N ASP A 144 9.97 -9.24 22.43
CA ASP A 144 10.47 -8.33 23.45
C ASP A 144 11.44 -7.32 22.84
N ALA A 145 12.24 -7.74 21.86
CA ALA A 145 13.06 -6.84 21.05
C ALA A 145 12.21 -5.84 20.24
N LEU A 146 11.10 -6.28 19.64
CA LEU A 146 10.19 -5.38 18.93
C LEU A 146 9.58 -4.33 19.90
N ILE A 147 9.14 -4.75 21.09
CA ILE A 147 8.60 -3.85 22.11
C ILE A 147 9.65 -2.81 22.51
N ALA A 148 10.87 -3.25 22.83
CA ALA A 148 11.97 -2.35 23.19
C ALA A 148 12.34 -1.38 22.06
N ALA A 149 12.28 -1.83 20.81
CA ALA A 149 12.57 -1.01 19.65
C ALA A 149 11.49 0.02 19.35
N THR A 150 10.26 -0.12 19.86
CA THR A 150 9.12 0.72 19.45
C THR A 150 8.47 1.44 20.63
N PRO A 151 9.24 2.21 21.41
CA PRO A 151 8.78 2.73 22.71
C PRO A 151 7.51 3.56 22.61
N ASN A 152 7.25 4.22 21.48
CA ASN A 152 6.08 5.07 21.27
C ASN A 152 4.98 4.41 20.41
N LEU A 153 4.96 3.07 20.32
CA LEU A 153 3.91 2.36 19.58
C LEU A 153 2.55 2.49 20.30
N GLU A 154 1.62 3.19 19.64
CA GLU A 154 0.27 3.48 20.15
C GLU A 154 -0.81 2.59 19.52
N GLU A 155 -0.67 2.29 18.22
CA GLU A 155 -1.63 1.49 17.46
C GLU A 155 -1.00 0.20 16.94
N LEU A 156 -1.60 -0.93 17.31
CA LEU A 156 -1.27 -2.25 16.78
C LEU A 156 -2.45 -2.81 15.98
N VAL A 157 -2.21 -3.18 14.73
CA VAL A 157 -3.20 -3.82 13.86
C VAL A 157 -2.75 -5.25 13.56
N LEU A 158 -3.56 -6.24 13.96
CA LEU A 158 -3.30 -7.67 13.75
C LEU A 158 -4.40 -8.29 12.91
N VAL A 159 -4.02 -8.84 11.76
CA VAL A 159 -4.92 -9.52 10.81
C VAL A 159 -4.33 -10.90 10.55
N GLY A 160 -5.17 -11.93 10.48
CA GLY A 160 -4.73 -13.29 10.16
C GLY A 160 -4.58 -14.25 11.34
N ASP A 161 -3.60 -15.14 11.28
CA ASP A 161 -3.28 -16.10 12.32
C ASP A 161 -2.59 -15.42 13.53
N PRO A 162 -2.76 -15.94 14.76
CA PRO A 162 -2.11 -15.38 15.95
C PRO A 162 -0.58 -15.44 15.84
N LEU A 163 0.04 -14.26 15.69
CA LEU A 163 1.49 -14.11 15.61
C LEU A 163 2.17 -14.13 17.00
N PHE A 164 1.52 -13.51 17.99
CA PHE A 164 2.02 -13.37 19.35
C PHE A 164 1.20 -14.22 20.32
N ALA A 165 1.85 -14.75 21.36
CA ALA A 165 1.12 -15.33 22.50
C ALA A 165 0.59 -14.25 23.45
N ALA A 166 1.37 -13.19 23.63
CA ALA A 166 1.03 -11.95 24.35
C ALA A 166 1.89 -10.82 23.76
N PHE A 167 1.49 -9.56 23.92
CA PHE A 167 2.23 -8.36 23.47
C PHE A 167 2.11 -7.23 24.50
N PRO A 168 2.84 -7.31 25.65
CA PRO A 168 2.66 -6.40 26.77
C PRO A 168 3.32 -5.03 26.54
N HIS A 169 2.82 -4.28 25.56
CA HIS A 169 3.33 -2.96 25.21
C HIS A 169 2.64 -1.87 26.03
N SER A 170 3.40 -1.16 26.86
CA SER A 170 2.86 -0.17 27.82
C SER A 170 2.21 1.04 27.16
N ASN A 171 2.57 1.37 25.91
CA ASN A 171 2.06 2.54 25.19
C ASN A 171 1.01 2.21 24.13
N VAL A 172 0.72 0.93 23.87
CA VAL A 172 -0.38 0.60 22.94
C VAL A 172 -1.69 1.05 23.60
N ARG A 173 -2.48 1.84 22.88
CA ARG A 173 -3.79 2.37 23.27
C ARG A 173 -4.89 1.93 22.33
N LYS A 174 -4.54 1.51 21.11
CA LYS A 174 -5.49 1.01 20.12
C LYS A 174 -5.04 -0.34 19.58
N LEU A 175 -5.91 -1.34 19.71
CA LEU A 175 -5.72 -2.66 19.12
C LEU A 175 -6.82 -2.89 18.08
N VAL A 176 -6.44 -3.02 16.82
CA VAL A 176 -7.34 -3.50 15.77
C VAL A 176 -7.02 -4.96 15.52
N ILE A 177 -7.98 -5.86 15.74
CA ILE A 177 -7.75 -7.29 15.60
C ILE A 177 -8.82 -7.93 14.72
N GLU A 178 -8.41 -8.80 13.82
CA GLU A 178 -9.37 -9.60 13.08
C GLU A 178 -9.94 -10.71 13.97
N ASP A 179 -11.25 -10.96 13.87
CA ASP A 179 -11.97 -11.94 14.72
C ASP A 179 -11.28 -13.31 14.77
N ARG A 180 -10.74 -13.80 13.63
CA ARG A 180 -10.01 -15.06 13.57
C ARG A 180 -8.65 -15.06 14.30
N THR A 181 -8.07 -13.89 14.52
CA THR A 181 -6.78 -13.70 15.20
C THR A 181 -6.93 -13.74 16.71
N LEU A 182 -8.17 -13.63 17.23
CA LEU A 182 -8.42 -13.76 18.65
C LEU A 182 -7.95 -15.15 19.13
N PRO A 183 -7.19 -15.22 20.24
CA PRO A 183 -6.77 -16.49 20.79
C PRO A 183 -8.00 -17.36 21.01
N GLN A 184 -8.04 -18.53 20.37
CA GLN A 184 -9.11 -19.52 20.56
C GLN A 184 -8.97 -20.13 21.96
N VAL A 185 -9.39 -19.38 22.97
CA VAL A 185 -9.64 -19.93 24.30
C VAL A 185 -10.91 -20.76 24.17
N ALA A 186 -10.82 -22.07 24.40
CA ALA A 186 -11.94 -22.99 24.25
C ALA A 186 -13.19 -22.49 25.00
N GLY A 187 -14.33 -22.39 24.29
CA GLY A 187 -15.63 -22.01 24.86
C GLY A 187 -16.10 -20.58 24.62
N PHE A 188 -15.38 -19.74 23.85
CA PHE A 188 -15.62 -18.28 23.82
C PHE A 188 -15.97 -17.70 22.44
N ARG A 189 -16.98 -18.24 21.74
CA ARG A 189 -17.61 -17.51 20.62
C ARG A 189 -18.64 -16.51 21.17
N GLY A 190 -18.34 -15.21 21.10
CA GLY A 190 -19.37 -14.16 21.11
C GLY A 190 -19.35 -13.09 22.22
N LEU A 191 -18.38 -13.01 23.13
CA LEU A 191 -18.31 -11.98 24.19
C LEU A 191 -16.86 -11.73 24.68
N PRO A 192 -16.50 -10.53 25.20
CA PRO A 192 -16.16 -9.30 24.48
C PRO A 192 -14.64 -8.97 24.54
N THR A 193 -14.23 -8.04 23.67
CA THR A 193 -12.92 -7.35 23.54
C THR A 193 -11.98 -7.32 24.77
N ARG A 194 -12.51 -7.18 25.99
CA ARG A 194 -11.72 -7.07 27.23
C ARG A 194 -10.79 -8.27 27.50
N ARG A 195 -11.22 -9.51 27.21
CA ARG A 195 -10.36 -10.69 27.41
C ARG A 195 -9.21 -10.79 26.40
N ALA A 196 -9.39 -10.20 25.21
CA ALA A 196 -8.30 -10.10 24.24
C ALA A 196 -7.20 -9.16 24.76
N VAL A 197 -7.59 -8.06 25.42
CA VAL A 197 -6.66 -7.15 26.11
C VAL A 197 -5.89 -7.89 27.20
N ASP A 198 -6.61 -8.59 28.08
CA ASP A 198 -6.01 -9.34 29.21
C ASP A 198 -5.04 -10.41 28.71
N GLY A 199 -5.44 -11.21 27.70
CA GLY A 199 -4.59 -12.25 27.12
C GLY A 199 -3.36 -11.70 26.40
N MET A 200 -3.43 -10.48 25.88
CA MET A 200 -2.30 -9.79 25.26
C MET A 200 -1.39 -9.08 26.28
N GLY A 201 -1.80 -8.97 27.54
CA GLY A 201 -1.07 -8.21 28.56
C GLY A 201 -1.02 -6.71 28.27
N LEU A 202 -2.00 -6.19 27.54
CA LEU A 202 -2.12 -4.78 27.21
C LEU A 202 -2.77 -4.00 28.36
N HIS A 203 -2.62 -2.67 28.36
CA HIS A 203 -3.28 -1.80 29.36
C HIS A 203 -4.81 -2.00 29.32
N PRO A 204 -5.53 -2.02 30.47
CA PRO A 204 -6.98 -2.23 30.49
C PRO A 204 -7.79 -1.19 29.69
N ASP A 205 -7.22 0.00 29.48
CA ASP A 205 -7.85 1.09 28.71
C ASP A 205 -7.59 1.02 27.20
N VAL A 206 -6.99 -0.07 26.68
CA VAL A 206 -6.81 -0.23 25.24
C VAL A 206 -8.17 -0.30 24.53
N ALA A 207 -8.39 0.62 23.59
CA ALA A 207 -9.52 0.58 22.68
C ALA A 207 -9.34 -0.58 21.70
N VAL A 208 -10.21 -1.58 21.77
CA VAL A 208 -10.18 -2.73 20.87
C VAL A 208 -11.25 -2.62 19.81
N THR A 209 -10.84 -2.64 18.54
CA THR A 209 -11.73 -2.73 17.39
C THR A 209 -11.58 -4.12 16.76
N VAL A 210 -12.64 -4.91 16.81
CA VAL A 210 -12.68 -6.19 16.09
C VAL A 210 -13.15 -5.94 14.67
N VAL A 211 -12.34 -6.34 13.69
CA VAL A 211 -12.66 -6.19 12.26
C VAL A 211 -12.91 -7.55 11.62
N GLN A 212 -13.80 -7.57 10.64
CA GLN A 212 -13.92 -8.71 9.73
C GLN A 212 -13.15 -8.37 8.46
N VAL A 213 -12.07 -9.13 8.20
CA VAL A 213 -11.25 -8.95 7.00
C VAL A 213 -11.44 -10.20 6.13
N PRO A 214 -11.77 -10.07 4.83
CA PRO A 214 -11.76 -11.23 3.95
C PRO A 214 -10.36 -11.87 3.94
N THR A 215 -10.31 -13.20 3.93
CA THR A 215 -9.06 -13.96 3.91
C THR A 215 -8.10 -13.45 2.82
N GLY A 216 -6.83 -13.22 3.18
CA GLY A 216 -5.77 -12.81 2.24
C GLY A 216 -5.69 -11.30 1.93
N ARG A 217 -6.21 -10.41 2.78
CA ARG A 217 -6.14 -8.95 2.57
C ARG A 217 -5.39 -8.19 3.65
N ALA A 218 -4.70 -7.12 3.24
CA ALA A 218 -3.89 -6.26 4.10
C ALA A 218 -4.69 -5.05 4.64
N GLY A 219 -5.92 -5.27 5.11
CA GLY A 219 -6.68 -4.25 5.86
C GLY A 219 -8.20 -4.26 5.63
N PRO A 220 -8.94 -3.42 6.39
CA PRO A 220 -10.39 -3.33 6.31
C PRO A 220 -10.84 -2.77 4.95
N LEU A 221 -11.89 -3.35 4.39
CA LEU A 221 -12.52 -2.83 3.18
C LEU A 221 -13.30 -1.57 3.50
N LEU A 222 -13.08 -0.51 2.72
CA LEU A 222 -14.09 0.54 2.64
C LEU A 222 -15.31 -0.03 1.91
N THR A 223 -16.51 0.30 2.41
CA THR A 223 -17.71 0.15 1.61
C THR A 223 -17.64 1.09 0.40
N ARG A 224 -18.48 0.85 -0.61
CA ARG A 224 -18.60 1.77 -1.74
C ARG A 224 -18.89 3.20 -1.28
N ASP A 225 -19.80 3.34 -0.31
CA ASP A 225 -20.21 4.63 0.23
C ASP A 225 -19.07 5.32 0.97
N MET A 226 -18.32 4.59 1.80
CA MET A 226 -17.13 5.13 2.46
C MET A 226 -16.06 5.56 1.46
N PHE A 227 -15.85 4.79 0.39
CA PHE A 227 -14.91 5.19 -0.65
C PHE A 227 -15.36 6.44 -1.39
N SER A 228 -16.65 6.53 -1.74
CA SER A 228 -17.22 7.75 -2.34
C SER A 228 -17.11 8.96 -1.41
N GLU A 229 -17.31 8.76 -0.11
CA GLU A 229 -17.11 9.80 0.91
C GLU A 229 -15.64 10.23 1.01
N LEU A 230 -14.70 9.29 0.99
CA LEU A 230 -13.27 9.59 0.95
C LEU A 230 -12.91 10.42 -0.30
N GLN A 231 -13.41 10.02 -1.48
CA GLN A 231 -13.18 10.76 -2.71
C GLN A 231 -13.74 12.18 -2.64
N ALA A 232 -14.96 12.34 -2.13
CA ALA A 232 -15.58 13.64 -1.94
C ALA A 232 -14.78 14.52 -0.97
N ALA A 233 -14.31 13.95 0.15
CA ALA A 233 -13.47 14.66 1.11
C ALA A 233 -12.14 15.10 0.49
N VAL A 234 -11.45 14.20 -0.24
CA VAL A 234 -10.19 14.51 -0.94
C VAL A 234 -10.37 15.61 -2.00
N GLN A 235 -11.51 15.60 -2.72
CA GLN A 235 -11.82 16.63 -3.71
C GLN A 235 -12.12 17.99 -3.06
N ALA A 236 -12.84 17.98 -1.93
CA ALA A 236 -13.17 19.18 -1.18
C ALA A 236 -11.95 19.79 -0.49
N THR A 237 -11.05 18.95 0.03
CA THR A 237 -9.82 19.40 0.69
C THR A 237 -8.67 18.43 0.43
N PRO A 238 -7.75 18.75 -0.50
CA PRO A 238 -6.66 17.87 -0.85
C PRO A 238 -5.55 17.83 0.21
N ASP A 239 -5.62 18.66 1.25
CA ASP A 239 -4.68 18.66 2.37
C ASP A 239 -5.01 17.53 3.38
N VAL A 240 -4.02 16.68 3.65
CA VAL A 240 -4.11 15.54 4.56
C VAL A 240 -4.41 15.97 6.00
N ARG A 241 -3.91 17.13 6.46
CA ARG A 241 -4.22 17.65 7.80
C ARG A 241 -5.70 17.94 7.93
N SER A 242 -6.27 18.64 6.97
CA SER A 242 -7.70 18.94 6.93
C SER A 242 -8.56 17.67 6.82
N LEU A 243 -8.09 16.64 6.12
CA LEU A 243 -8.78 15.34 6.05
C LEU A 243 -8.85 14.63 7.40
N ALA A 244 -8.02 14.97 8.39
CA ALA A 244 -8.09 14.38 9.73
C ALA A 244 -9.45 14.61 10.41
N ALA A 245 -10.17 15.68 10.07
CA ALA A 245 -11.54 15.94 10.55
C ALA A 245 -12.53 14.84 10.13
N HIS A 246 -12.23 14.09 9.05
CA HIS A 246 -13.04 12.97 8.58
C HIS A 246 -12.57 11.61 9.12
N ALA A 247 -11.44 11.54 9.83
CA ALA A 247 -10.80 10.29 10.22
C ALA A 247 -11.73 9.37 11.05
N ALA A 248 -12.60 9.93 11.89
CA ALA A 248 -13.55 9.18 12.71
C ALA A 248 -14.56 8.35 11.90
N ARG A 249 -14.75 8.67 10.61
CA ARG A 249 -15.68 7.96 9.71
C ARG A 249 -15.05 6.74 9.04
N PHE A 250 -13.73 6.56 9.17
CA PHE A 250 -12.99 5.49 8.53
C PHE A 250 -12.49 4.46 9.54
N PRO A 251 -12.34 3.18 9.13
CA PRO A 251 -11.96 2.11 10.04
C PRO A 251 -10.46 2.12 10.38
N GLU A 252 -9.67 2.97 9.72
CA GLU A 252 -8.22 3.08 9.90
C GLU A 252 -7.79 4.57 9.87
N PRO A 253 -6.62 4.90 10.44
CA PRO A 253 -6.14 6.28 10.43
C PRO A 253 -5.97 6.83 9.02
N MET A 254 -6.27 8.12 8.85
CA MET A 254 -6.25 8.77 7.54
C MET A 254 -4.91 8.58 6.79
N PRO A 255 -3.71 8.78 7.38
CA PRO A 255 -2.46 8.58 6.65
C PRO A 255 -2.28 7.14 6.12
N ALA A 256 -2.63 6.13 6.91
CA ALA A 256 -2.56 4.72 6.51
C ALA A 256 -3.55 4.41 5.37
N LEU A 257 -4.76 4.97 5.46
CA LEU A 257 -5.80 4.89 4.42
C LEU A 257 -5.31 5.49 3.12
N LEU A 258 -4.85 6.75 3.14
CA LEU A 258 -4.38 7.44 1.95
C LEU A 258 -3.18 6.73 1.32
N ALA A 259 -2.20 6.29 2.13
CA ALA A 259 -1.08 5.49 1.65
C ALA A 259 -1.54 4.18 1.01
N ARG A 260 -2.63 3.56 1.50
CA ARG A 260 -3.18 2.32 0.93
C ARG A 260 -3.80 2.55 -0.43
N TYR A 261 -4.65 3.54 -0.51
CA TYR A 261 -5.33 3.88 -1.74
C TYR A 261 -4.34 4.42 -2.79
N ALA A 262 -3.30 5.14 -2.37
CA ALA A 262 -2.19 5.53 -3.22
C ALA A 262 -1.40 4.34 -3.76
N ALA A 263 -1.07 3.36 -2.91
CA ALA A 263 -0.39 2.13 -3.35
C ALA A 263 -1.24 1.29 -4.34
N SER A 264 -2.57 1.41 -4.27
CA SER A 264 -3.49 0.76 -5.22
C SER A 264 -3.71 1.55 -6.52
N GLY A 265 -3.17 2.77 -6.63
CA GLY A 265 -3.38 3.66 -7.78
C GLY A 265 -4.75 4.34 -7.81
N LEU A 266 -5.49 4.34 -6.71
CA LEU A 266 -6.79 5.02 -6.61
C LEU A 266 -6.67 6.48 -6.16
N LEU A 267 -5.59 6.80 -5.45
CA LEU A 267 -5.23 8.16 -5.07
C LEU A 267 -3.80 8.45 -5.55
N GLU A 268 -3.49 9.72 -5.70
CA GLU A 268 -2.12 10.21 -5.82
C GLU A 268 -1.77 10.90 -4.51
N LEU A 269 -0.69 10.48 -3.88
CA LEU A 269 -0.15 11.13 -2.68
C LEU A 269 1.15 11.81 -3.08
N GLU A 270 1.31 13.08 -2.69
CA GLU A 270 2.57 13.81 -2.84
C GLU A 270 2.73 14.68 -1.59
N GLY A 271 3.21 14.04 -0.52
CA GLY A 271 3.37 14.68 0.77
C GLY A 271 2.06 14.96 1.50
N PRO A 272 1.82 16.19 2.00
CA PRO A 272 0.58 16.54 2.68
C PRO A 272 -0.58 16.74 1.70
N VAL A 273 -0.35 16.57 0.38
CA VAL A 273 -1.38 16.71 -0.63
C VAL A 273 -1.78 15.35 -1.18
N VAL A 274 -3.08 15.13 -1.25
CA VAL A 274 -3.70 13.96 -1.85
C VAL A 274 -4.69 14.36 -2.94
N ARG A 275 -4.78 13.54 -4.00
CA ARG A 275 -5.69 13.73 -5.12
C ARG A 275 -6.35 12.41 -5.48
N VAL A 276 -7.56 12.46 -6.03
CA VAL A 276 -8.18 11.29 -6.66
C VAL A 276 -7.42 11.00 -7.96
N ALA A 277 -6.92 9.78 -8.12
CA ALA A 277 -6.21 9.41 -9.33
C ALA A 277 -7.20 9.48 -10.51
N GLN A 278 -6.86 10.24 -11.55
CA GLN A 278 -7.66 10.24 -12.77
C GLN A 278 -7.40 8.93 -13.50
N VAL A 279 -8.40 8.04 -13.50
CA VAL A 279 -8.36 6.70 -14.12
C VAL A 279 -8.05 6.76 -15.63
N ASN A 280 -8.08 7.93 -16.25
CA ASN A 280 -7.70 8.14 -17.64
C ASN A 280 -6.82 9.40 -17.74
N GLN A 281 -5.64 9.28 -18.38
CA GLN A 281 -4.90 10.30 -19.17
C GLN A 281 -3.38 10.44 -18.91
N ARG A 282 -2.76 9.80 -17.89
CA ARG A 282 -1.32 10.01 -17.58
C ARG A 282 -0.46 8.76 -17.35
N ASN A 283 -0.69 7.67 -18.09
CA ASN A 283 0.37 6.66 -18.27
C ASN A 283 1.39 7.16 -19.30
N GLY A 284 2.14 8.21 -18.93
CA GLY A 284 3.41 8.55 -19.56
C GLY A 284 4.54 7.68 -19.01
N PRO A 285 5.72 7.65 -19.66
CA PRO A 285 6.74 6.63 -19.46
C PRO A 285 7.51 6.87 -18.14
N TRP A 286 7.03 6.29 -17.04
CA TRP A 286 7.79 6.16 -15.80
C TRP A 286 8.16 4.69 -15.56
N LEU A 287 9.40 4.37 -15.91
CA LEU A 287 10.25 3.25 -15.44
C LEU A 287 9.55 2.09 -14.69
N GLY A 288 8.96 1.16 -15.44
CA GLY A 288 9.21 -0.29 -15.27
C GLY A 288 8.81 -1.02 -13.98
N LEU A 289 8.14 -0.39 -13.02
CA LEU A 289 7.67 -1.05 -11.79
C LEU A 289 6.16 -0.85 -11.62
N GLY A 290 5.36 -1.57 -12.41
CA GLY A 290 3.95 -1.75 -12.09
C GLY A 290 3.85 -2.50 -10.75
N PRO A 291 3.09 -2.01 -9.74
CA PRO A 291 3.02 -2.71 -8.46
C PRO A 291 2.26 -4.04 -8.63
N PRO A 292 2.75 -5.15 -8.03
CA PRO A 292 2.03 -6.43 -7.97
C PRO A 292 0.76 -6.40 -7.08
N ALA A 293 0.30 -5.22 -6.68
CA ALA A 293 -0.68 -5.00 -5.61
C ALA A 293 -2.10 -4.65 -6.09
N ARG A 294 -2.53 -5.09 -7.28
CA ARG A 294 -3.94 -4.91 -7.73
C ARG A 294 -4.96 -5.82 -7.01
N SER A 295 -4.57 -6.50 -5.93
CA SER A 295 -5.45 -7.36 -5.11
C SER A 295 -6.30 -6.61 -4.06
N PHE A 296 -6.13 -5.30 -3.90
CA PHE A 296 -6.70 -4.56 -2.76
C PHE A 296 -8.00 -3.79 -3.05
N VAL A 297 -8.52 -3.85 -4.26
CA VAL A 297 -9.81 -3.26 -4.64
C VAL A 297 -10.69 -4.36 -5.22
N VAL A 298 -11.66 -4.86 -4.46
CA VAL A 298 -12.83 -5.49 -5.11
C VAL A 298 -13.71 -4.35 -5.55
N GLU A 299 -13.38 -3.83 -6.72
CA GLU A 299 -14.42 -3.80 -7.71
C GLU A 299 -14.07 -4.91 -8.69
N GLY A 300 -15.05 -5.73 -9.03
CA GLY A 300 -15.01 -6.53 -10.26
C GLY A 300 -14.72 -5.68 -11.52
N GLY A 301 -14.53 -4.37 -11.40
CA GLY A 301 -14.02 -3.45 -12.40
C GLY A 301 -12.66 -3.83 -12.96
N GLY A 302 -11.67 -4.28 -12.19
CA GLY A 302 -10.34 -4.62 -12.76
C GLY A 302 -10.41 -5.75 -13.79
N GLN A 303 -11.11 -6.84 -13.43
CA GLN A 303 -11.39 -7.94 -14.35
C GLN A 303 -12.39 -7.54 -15.44
N ARG A 304 -13.43 -6.74 -15.15
CA ARG A 304 -14.37 -6.24 -16.17
C ARG A 304 -13.70 -5.29 -17.17
N VAL A 305 -12.74 -4.47 -16.75
CA VAL A 305 -11.97 -3.55 -17.59
C VAL A 305 -10.99 -4.36 -18.44
N ALA A 306 -10.27 -5.33 -17.87
CA ALA A 306 -9.42 -6.22 -18.64
C ALA A 306 -10.21 -7.08 -19.64
N ILE A 307 -11.36 -7.64 -19.25
CA ILE A 307 -12.25 -8.41 -20.13
C ILE A 307 -12.89 -7.51 -21.17
N ARG A 308 -13.31 -6.28 -20.83
CA ARG A 308 -13.85 -5.32 -21.79
C ARG A 308 -12.79 -4.89 -22.80
N ALA A 309 -11.56 -4.61 -22.34
CA ALA A 309 -10.45 -4.29 -23.22
C ALA A 309 -10.11 -5.48 -24.15
N ALA A 310 -10.04 -6.70 -23.60
CA ALA A 310 -9.83 -7.92 -24.38
C ALA A 310 -10.96 -8.17 -25.40
N ARG A 311 -12.23 -7.97 -25.02
CA ARG A 311 -13.39 -8.08 -25.92
C ARG A 311 -13.34 -7.03 -27.03
N ASN A 312 -13.11 -5.77 -26.69
CA ASN A 312 -12.97 -4.68 -27.67
C ASN A 312 -11.83 -4.97 -28.67
N HIS A 313 -10.72 -5.53 -28.18
CA HIS A 313 -9.58 -5.90 -29.02
C HIS A 313 -9.91 -7.11 -29.92
N ILE A 314 -10.61 -8.13 -29.41
CA ILE A 314 -11.10 -9.26 -30.20
C ILE A 314 -12.11 -8.81 -31.27
N GLU A 315 -13.03 -7.92 -30.92
CA GLU A 315 -14.01 -7.36 -31.87
C GLU A 315 -13.31 -6.58 -32.98
N LEU A 316 -12.29 -5.78 -32.64
CA LEU A 316 -11.46 -5.07 -33.62
C LEU A 316 -10.71 -6.04 -34.55
N LEU A 317 -10.03 -7.04 -33.99
CA LEU A 317 -9.29 -8.06 -34.77
C LEU A 317 -10.22 -8.87 -35.67
N THR A 318 -11.42 -9.20 -35.18
CA THR A 318 -12.42 -9.95 -35.95
C THR A 318 -12.99 -9.09 -37.08
N ALA A 319 -13.33 -7.83 -36.80
CA ALA A 319 -13.90 -6.90 -37.78
C ALA A 319 -12.91 -6.55 -38.90
N ARG A 320 -11.61 -6.58 -38.60
CA ARG A 320 -10.55 -6.30 -39.57
C ARG A 320 -9.84 -7.54 -40.11
N ARG A 321 -10.26 -8.73 -39.70
CA ARG A 321 -9.65 -10.02 -40.09
C ARG A 321 -9.47 -10.18 -41.59
N ASP A 322 -10.47 -9.78 -42.38
CA ASP A 322 -10.48 -9.96 -43.83
C ASP A 322 -9.70 -8.82 -44.57
N GLN A 323 -9.28 -7.79 -43.83
CA GLN A 323 -8.44 -6.69 -44.33
C GLN A 323 -6.94 -6.98 -44.18
N TYR A 324 -6.57 -7.97 -43.38
CA TYR A 324 -5.19 -8.38 -43.17
C TYR A 324 -4.90 -9.68 -43.93
N HIS A 325 -3.71 -9.76 -44.55
CA HIS A 325 -3.19 -11.01 -45.09
C HIS A 325 -2.68 -11.92 -43.96
N VAL A 326 -3.56 -12.27 -43.02
CA VAL A 326 -3.26 -13.22 -41.94
C VAL A 326 -3.36 -14.65 -42.47
N THR A 327 -2.37 -15.46 -42.10
CA THR A 327 -2.34 -16.90 -42.38
C THR A 327 -3.56 -17.60 -41.78
N GLU A 328 -3.93 -18.76 -42.30
CA GLU A 328 -5.04 -19.55 -41.78
C GLU A 328 -4.82 -19.93 -40.30
N ALA A 329 -3.58 -20.28 -39.94
CA ALA A 329 -3.18 -20.53 -38.55
C ALA A 329 -3.39 -19.32 -37.62
N ALA A 330 -3.11 -18.10 -38.10
CA ALA A 330 -3.35 -16.87 -37.35
C ALA A 330 -4.85 -16.60 -37.13
N ARG A 331 -5.69 -16.91 -38.14
CA ARG A 331 -7.15 -16.79 -38.02
C ARG A 331 -7.72 -17.80 -37.01
N ASP A 332 -7.20 -19.02 -37.01
CA ASP A 332 -7.59 -20.06 -36.06
C ASP A 332 -7.19 -19.71 -34.63
N ALA A 333 -6.00 -19.11 -34.44
CA ALA A 333 -5.54 -18.62 -33.14
C ALA A 333 -6.42 -17.48 -32.61
N ILE A 334 -6.77 -16.49 -33.45
CA ILE A 334 -7.68 -15.39 -33.07
C ILE A 334 -9.07 -15.94 -32.72
N ALA A 335 -9.59 -16.88 -33.51
CA ALA A 335 -10.89 -17.49 -33.25
C ALA A 335 -10.89 -18.35 -31.97
N ALA A 336 -9.81 -19.08 -31.69
CA ALA A 336 -9.63 -19.84 -30.46
C ALA A 336 -9.55 -18.92 -29.23
N TYR A 337 -8.79 -17.82 -29.34
CA TYR A 337 -8.71 -16.82 -28.28
C TYR A 337 -10.06 -16.14 -28.03
N ALA A 338 -10.77 -15.74 -29.08
CA ALA A 338 -12.10 -15.16 -28.97
C ALA A 338 -13.06 -16.11 -28.24
N ARG A 339 -13.11 -17.39 -28.66
CA ARG A 339 -13.93 -18.42 -27.99
C ARG A 339 -13.57 -18.54 -26.51
N GLN A 340 -12.28 -18.50 -26.16
CA GLN A 340 -11.83 -18.61 -24.78
C GLN A 340 -12.24 -17.40 -23.94
N VAL A 341 -12.06 -16.18 -24.43
CA VAL A 341 -12.47 -14.94 -23.72
C VAL A 341 -14.00 -14.84 -23.58
N TYR A 342 -14.76 -15.32 -24.57
CA TYR A 342 -16.22 -15.33 -24.52
C TYR A 342 -16.81 -16.49 -23.69
N ALA A 343 -16.17 -17.66 -23.65
CA ALA A 343 -16.61 -18.83 -22.90
C ALA A 343 -16.23 -18.79 -21.41
N THR A 344 -15.20 -18.03 -21.03
CA THR A 344 -14.73 -17.99 -19.65
C THR A 344 -15.57 -17.02 -18.81
N SER A 345 -16.30 -17.55 -17.82
CA SER A 345 -16.93 -16.71 -16.79
C SER A 345 -15.87 -15.95 -15.98
N LEU A 346 -16.21 -14.79 -15.42
CA LEU A 346 -15.34 -13.94 -14.57
C LEU A 346 -14.56 -14.68 -13.47
N ARG A 347 -14.91 -15.92 -13.14
CA ARG A 347 -14.31 -16.72 -12.05
C ARG A 347 -13.18 -17.66 -12.48
N THR A 348 -13.01 -17.97 -13.77
CA THR A 348 -12.15 -19.10 -14.23
C THR A 348 -11.12 -18.72 -15.28
N LEU A 349 -10.74 -17.46 -15.39
CA LEU A 349 -9.62 -17.09 -16.26
C LEU A 349 -8.32 -17.63 -15.63
N ILE A 350 -7.88 -18.80 -16.07
CA ILE A 350 -6.57 -19.35 -15.71
C ILE A 350 -5.53 -18.41 -16.34
N GLY A 351 -4.70 -17.79 -15.50
CA GLY A 351 -3.74 -16.76 -15.93
C GLY A 351 -2.87 -17.20 -17.12
N THR A 352 -2.51 -18.49 -17.18
CA THR A 352 -1.77 -19.10 -18.29
C THR A 352 -2.50 -18.98 -19.63
N ALA A 353 -3.80 -19.24 -19.68
CA ALA A 353 -4.57 -19.19 -20.93
C ALA A 353 -4.62 -17.77 -21.53
N LEU A 354 -4.82 -16.76 -20.67
CA LEU A 354 -4.79 -15.37 -21.08
C LEU A 354 -3.37 -14.96 -21.49
N ALA A 355 -2.36 -15.39 -20.75
CA ALA A 355 -0.97 -15.13 -21.09
C ALA A 355 -0.59 -15.69 -22.47
N THR A 356 -0.92 -16.96 -22.74
CA THR A 356 -0.68 -17.62 -24.02
C THR A 356 -1.35 -16.88 -25.16
N ALA A 357 -2.59 -16.45 -24.98
CA ALA A 357 -3.26 -15.71 -26.03
C ALA A 357 -2.69 -14.31 -26.28
N MET A 358 -2.21 -13.62 -25.25
CA MET A 358 -1.52 -12.33 -25.40
C MET A 358 -0.15 -12.51 -26.08
N TRP A 359 0.56 -13.59 -25.82
CA TRP A 359 1.78 -13.95 -26.54
C TRP A 359 1.51 -14.26 -28.02
N ASN A 360 0.46 -15.02 -28.33
CA ASN A 360 0.07 -15.30 -29.71
C ASN A 360 -0.26 -14.02 -30.49
N LEU A 361 -0.83 -12.99 -29.83
CA LEU A 361 -1.08 -11.69 -30.44
C LEU A 361 0.21 -10.91 -30.76
N LEU A 362 1.21 -10.98 -29.88
CA LEU A 362 2.51 -10.34 -30.09
C LEU A 362 3.32 -11.04 -31.18
N GLU A 363 3.21 -12.35 -31.27
CA GLU A 363 3.80 -13.15 -32.36
C GLU A 363 3.15 -12.80 -33.71
N LEU A 364 1.81 -12.67 -33.75
CA LEU A 364 1.08 -12.22 -34.94
C LEU A 364 1.52 -10.83 -35.42
N ARG A 365 1.79 -9.91 -34.48
CA ARG A 365 2.37 -8.58 -34.78
C ARG A 365 3.74 -8.71 -35.43
N GLY A 366 4.62 -9.53 -34.85
CA GLY A 366 5.96 -9.79 -35.39
C GLY A 366 5.93 -10.39 -36.80
N MET A 367 4.89 -11.17 -37.12
CA MET A 367 4.71 -11.79 -38.44
C MET A 367 4.07 -10.88 -39.49
N THR A 368 3.22 -9.93 -39.09
CA THR A 368 2.43 -9.11 -40.04
C THR A 368 3.03 -7.73 -40.30
N GLY A 369 3.88 -7.22 -39.39
CA GLY A 369 4.53 -5.89 -39.54
C GLY A 369 3.58 -4.69 -39.39
N ASP A 370 2.28 -4.94 -39.19
CA ASP A 370 1.26 -3.90 -39.03
C ASP A 370 1.08 -3.52 -37.55
N ASP A 371 1.23 -2.23 -37.24
CA ASP A 371 1.08 -1.68 -35.89
C ASP A 371 -0.40 -1.30 -35.64
N LEU A 372 -1.23 -2.29 -35.31
CA LEU A 372 -2.70 -2.13 -35.16
C LEU A 372 -3.14 -1.42 -33.87
N GLY A 373 -2.20 -0.80 -33.16
CA GLY A 373 -2.41 -0.04 -31.93
C GLY A 373 -1.32 1.03 -31.81
N ASN A 374 -1.48 1.99 -30.89
CA ASN A 374 -0.33 2.85 -30.57
C ASN A 374 0.79 1.98 -29.95
N VAL A 375 2.04 2.35 -30.16
CA VAL A 375 3.22 1.63 -29.64
C VAL A 375 3.09 1.31 -28.13
N THR A 376 2.42 2.19 -27.40
CA THR A 376 2.13 2.06 -25.96
C THR A 376 1.26 0.85 -25.63
N GLY A 377 0.23 0.56 -26.43
CA GLY A 377 -0.68 -0.56 -26.20
C GLY A 377 -0.03 -1.93 -26.37
N TRP A 378 0.96 -2.06 -27.26
CA TRP A 378 1.65 -3.34 -27.47
C TRP A 378 2.65 -3.68 -26.36
N ALA A 379 3.38 -2.67 -25.87
CA ALA A 379 4.26 -2.84 -24.70
C ALA A 379 3.44 -3.23 -23.45
N GLU A 380 2.23 -2.67 -23.30
CA GLU A 380 1.31 -3.04 -22.23
C GLU A 380 0.80 -4.49 -22.37
N ILE A 381 0.51 -4.95 -23.59
CA ILE A 381 0.09 -6.34 -23.87
C ILE A 381 1.23 -7.33 -23.55
N GLU A 382 2.46 -7.05 -23.97
CA GLU A 382 3.65 -7.85 -23.67
C GLU A 382 3.97 -7.92 -22.18
N GLN A 383 3.86 -6.79 -21.49
CA GLN A 383 4.07 -6.73 -20.05
C GLN A 383 2.98 -7.51 -19.30
N LEU A 384 1.71 -7.40 -19.71
CA LEU A 384 0.62 -8.15 -19.09
C LEU A 384 0.76 -9.66 -19.34
N ALA A 385 1.15 -10.07 -20.56
CA ALA A 385 1.40 -11.46 -20.90
C ALA A 385 2.51 -12.05 -20.01
N THR A 386 3.61 -11.31 -19.85
CA THR A 386 4.74 -11.68 -18.98
C THR A 386 4.31 -11.82 -17.52
N LEU A 387 3.55 -10.85 -17.00
CA LEU A 387 3.05 -10.90 -15.62
C LEU A 387 2.10 -12.08 -15.39
N LEU A 388 1.25 -12.41 -16.36
CA LEU A 388 0.33 -13.54 -16.28
C LEU A 388 1.07 -14.88 -16.34
N VAL A 389 2.12 -15.02 -17.16
CA VAL A 389 3.01 -16.19 -17.15
C VAL A 389 3.65 -16.33 -15.77
N ASN A 390 4.27 -15.27 -15.26
CA ASN A 390 4.97 -15.30 -13.96
C ASN A 390 4.04 -15.59 -12.77
N ALA A 391 2.81 -15.10 -12.82
CA ALA A 391 1.80 -15.41 -11.81
C ALA A 391 1.31 -16.87 -11.88
N SER A 392 1.33 -17.46 -13.08
CA SER A 392 0.85 -18.84 -13.31
C SER A 392 1.91 -19.92 -13.07
N SER A 393 3.19 -19.60 -13.22
CA SER A 393 4.31 -20.50 -12.90
C SER A 393 4.66 -20.54 -11.41
N ALA A 394 4.04 -19.67 -10.59
CA ALA A 394 4.09 -19.71 -9.14
C ALA A 394 3.16 -20.79 -8.51
N THR A 395 2.73 -21.80 -9.28
CA THR A 395 2.05 -22.99 -8.73
C THR A 395 2.96 -23.70 -7.74
N VAL A 396 2.72 -23.43 -6.47
CA VAL A 396 3.07 -24.30 -5.35
C VAL A 396 2.38 -25.64 -5.60
N THR A 397 3.15 -26.68 -5.89
CA THR A 397 2.69 -28.06 -5.77
C THR A 397 2.31 -28.28 -4.31
N TRP A 398 1.03 -28.51 -4.07
CA TRP A 398 0.55 -29.01 -2.78
C TRP A 398 0.81 -30.51 -2.76
N ASP A 399 1.81 -30.90 -1.98
CA ASP A 399 1.84 -32.22 -1.33
C ASP A 399 1.39 -32.06 0.12
#